data_AF-A0A3C2AEW3-F1
#
_entry.id   AF-A0A3C2AEW3-F1
#
_cell.length_a   1.000
_cell.length_b   1.000
_cell.length_c   1.000
_cell.angle_alpha   90.00
_cell.angle_beta   90.00
_cell.angle_gamma   90.00
#
_symmetry.space_group_name_H-M   'P 1'
#
loop_
_entity.id
_entity.type
_entity.pdbx_description
1 polymer ?
#
loop_
_entity_poly.entity_id
_entity_poly.type
_entity_poly.pdbx_seq_one_letter_code
_entity_poly.pdbx_strand_id
1 'polypeptide(L)'
;MKSHLKIESKQLNILFDSLKDLGYTIVAPTIREGSIVYDNIDSASELPVGWTDEHSAAAYKLKRRGDNSYFGYNLSPYAWKRFLFPPRVK
;
A
#
# COMPACT_ATOMS: atom_id res chain seq x y z
N MET A 1 -23.00 11.37 13.29
CA MET A 1 -22.95 11.10 11.84
C MET A 1 -21.49 11.21 11.41
N LYS A 2 -20.83 10.12 11.00
CA LYS A 2 -19.41 10.16 10.59
C LYS A 2 -19.33 10.84 9.21
N SER A 3 -18.68 12.00 9.12
CA SER A 3 -18.28 12.57 7.85
C SER A 3 -17.22 11.66 7.23
N HIS A 4 -17.41 11.28 5.98
CA HIS A 4 -16.39 10.57 5.21
C HIS A 4 -15.88 11.53 4.14
N LEU A 5 -14.58 11.78 4.14
CA LEU A 5 -13.92 12.54 3.08
C LEU A 5 -13.81 11.63 1.85
N LYS A 6 -14.30 12.09 0.71
CA LYS A 6 -14.08 11.43 -0.58
C LYS A 6 -13.05 12.24 -1.35
N ILE A 7 -12.07 11.54 -1.92
CA ILE A 7 -11.06 12.10 -2.81
C ILE A 7 -11.15 11.37 -4.15
N GLU A 8 -10.99 12.10 -5.24
CA GLU A 8 -10.83 11.47 -6.55
C GLU A 8 -9.47 10.81 -6.67
N SER A 9 -9.39 9.72 -7.43
CA SER A 9 -8.12 9.00 -7.65
C SER A 9 -7.01 9.92 -8.19
N LYS A 10 -7.33 10.90 -9.04
CA LYS A 10 -6.36 11.88 -9.55
C LYS A 10 -5.80 12.78 -8.45
N GLN A 11 -6.58 13.07 -7.41
CA GLN A 11 -6.16 13.89 -6.27
C GLN A 11 -5.23 13.15 -5.31
N LEU A 12 -5.15 11.81 -5.41
CA LEU A 12 -4.25 11.02 -4.57
C LEU A 12 -2.77 11.33 -4.87
N ASN A 13 -2.42 11.61 -6.12
CA ASN A 13 -1.07 12.07 -6.47
C ASN A 13 -0.75 13.42 -5.83
N ILE A 14 -1.70 14.37 -5.84
CA ILE A 14 -1.52 15.68 -5.20
C ILE A 14 -1.26 15.52 -3.69
N LEU A 15 -1.96 14.59 -3.04
CA LEU A 15 -1.70 14.28 -1.63
C LEU A 15 -0.29 13.74 -1.41
N PHE A 16 0.17 12.83 -2.27
CA PHE A 16 1.52 12.27 -2.18
C PHE A 16 2.58 13.36 -2.35
N ASP A 17 2.43 14.20 -3.38
CA ASP A 17 3.35 15.31 -3.63
C ASP A 17 3.38 16.28 -2.44
N SER A 18 2.20 16.63 -1.90
CA SER A 18 2.11 17.49 -0.71
C SER A 18 2.80 16.89 0.52
N LEU A 19 2.65 15.58 0.75
CA LEU A 19 3.30 14.91 1.88
C LEU A 19 4.83 14.87 1.72
N LYS A 20 5.32 14.65 0.49
CA LYS A 20 6.76 14.70 0.18
C LYS A 20 7.33 16.11 0.34
N ASP A 21 6.62 17.13 -0.12
CA ASP A 21 7.02 18.54 0.03
C ASP A 21 7.13 18.94 1.52
N LEU A 22 6.30 18.32 2.37
CA LEU A 22 6.37 18.47 3.82
C LEU A 22 7.49 17.63 4.48
N GLY A 23 8.26 16.88 3.70
CA GLY A 23 9.37 16.05 4.17
C GLY A 23 8.97 14.70 4.76
N TYR A 24 7.73 14.25 4.56
CA TYR A 24 7.29 12.93 5.02
C TYR A 24 7.73 11.83 4.05
N THR A 25 8.17 10.70 4.59
CA THR A 25 8.32 9.46 3.83
C THR A 25 6.97 8.74 3.75
N ILE A 26 6.55 8.41 2.53
CA ILE A 26 5.28 7.71 2.31
C ILE A 26 5.55 6.21 2.33
N VAL A 27 4.96 5.53 3.32
CA VAL A 27 4.93 4.08 3.41
C VAL A 27 3.54 3.60 3.02
N ALA A 28 3.45 2.77 1.98
CA ALA A 28 2.18 2.33 1.43
C ALA A 28 2.27 0.92 0.82
N PRO A 29 1.13 0.26 0.56
CA PRO A 29 1.10 -1.02 -0.12
C PRO A 29 1.68 -0.89 -1.53
N THR A 30 2.51 -1.84 -1.93
CA THR A 30 3.04 -1.94 -3.29
C THR A 30 3.39 -3.39 -3.61
N ILE A 31 3.62 -3.69 -4.89
CA ILE A 31 4.06 -5.02 -5.32
C ILE A 31 5.58 -5.04 -5.34
N ARG A 32 6.18 -5.99 -4.61
CA ARG A 32 7.61 -6.33 -4.64
C ARG A 32 7.75 -7.84 -4.72
N GLU A 33 8.63 -8.31 -5.61
CA GLU A 33 8.95 -9.74 -5.73
C GLU A 33 7.72 -10.66 -5.82
N GLY A 34 6.67 -10.20 -6.51
CA GLY A 34 5.44 -10.97 -6.66
C GLY A 34 4.59 -11.06 -5.40
N SER A 35 4.73 -10.12 -4.46
CA SER A 35 3.92 -9.99 -3.24
C SER A 35 3.49 -8.55 -2.98
N ILE A 36 2.29 -8.36 -2.44
CA ILE A 36 1.85 -7.07 -1.90
C ILE A 36 2.48 -6.89 -0.52
N VAL A 37 3.31 -5.85 -0.38
CA VAL A 37 4.04 -5.52 0.85
C VAL A 37 3.86 -4.03 1.17
N TYR A 38 4.15 -3.63 2.40
CA TYR A 38 4.37 -2.20 2.70
C TYR A 38 5.82 -1.85 2.37
N ASP A 39 5.99 -0.82 1.56
CA ASP A 39 7.30 -0.24 1.26
C ASP A 39 7.22 1.27 1.12
N ASN A 40 8.38 1.92 1.03
CA ASN A 40 8.42 3.31 0.61
C ASN A 40 8.01 3.39 -0.86
N ILE A 41 7.13 4.33 -1.19
CA ILE A 41 6.74 4.64 -2.56
C ILE A 41 6.68 6.16 -2.76
N ASP A 42 6.93 6.60 -3.99
CA ASP A 42 7.01 8.02 -4.34
C ASP A 42 5.77 8.52 -5.09
N SER A 43 4.94 7.60 -5.60
CA SER A 43 3.73 7.92 -6.37
C SER A 43 2.55 6.99 -6.06
N ALA A 44 1.33 7.51 -6.17
CA ALA A 44 0.12 6.69 -6.06
C ALA A 44 -0.01 5.66 -7.20
N SER A 45 0.74 5.83 -8.30
CA SER A 45 0.79 4.85 -9.40
C SER A 45 1.47 3.52 -9.00
N GLU A 46 2.27 3.52 -7.93
CA GLU A 46 2.92 2.33 -7.38
C GLU A 46 2.00 1.50 -6.47
N LEU A 47 0.80 2.01 -6.19
CA LEU A 47 -0.21 1.28 -5.45
C LEU A 47 -0.68 0.05 -6.27
N PRO A 48 -1.02 -1.06 -5.61
CA PRO A 48 -1.44 -2.30 -6.26
C PRO A 48 -2.90 -2.22 -6.73
N VAL A 49 -3.23 -1.22 -7.56
CA VAL A 49 -4.60 -0.99 -8.05
C VAL A 49 -5.07 -2.18 -8.88
N GLY A 50 -6.23 -2.73 -8.50
CA GLY A 50 -6.80 -3.90 -9.15
C GLY A 50 -6.00 -5.19 -8.95
N TRP A 51 -5.15 -5.26 -7.93
CA TRP A 51 -4.49 -6.49 -7.52
C TRP A 51 -5.02 -6.98 -6.16
N THR A 52 -5.04 -8.30 -6.00
CA THR A 52 -5.25 -8.97 -4.71
C THR A 52 -4.25 -10.12 -4.57
N ASP A 53 -4.05 -10.54 -3.35
CA ASP A 53 -3.43 -11.79 -2.97
C ASP A 53 -4.47 -12.91 -2.82
N GLU A 54 -4.06 -14.14 -3.14
CA GLU A 54 -4.72 -15.36 -2.74
C GLU A 54 -3.74 -16.21 -1.93
N HIS A 55 -4.19 -16.66 -0.76
CA HIS A 55 -3.44 -17.53 0.13
C HIS A 55 -4.05 -18.92 0.13
N SER A 56 -3.22 -19.95 -0.06
CA SER A 56 -3.60 -21.34 0.16
C SER A 56 -2.52 -22.06 0.98
N ALA A 57 -2.71 -23.35 1.26
CA ALA A 57 -1.75 -24.12 2.04
C ALA A 57 -0.34 -24.02 1.39
N ALA A 58 0.58 -23.36 2.10
CA ALA A 58 1.95 -23.10 1.69
C ALA A 58 2.15 -22.30 0.39
N ALA A 59 1.13 -21.57 -0.10
CA ALA A 59 1.27 -20.77 -1.33
C ALA A 59 0.70 -19.36 -1.18
N TYR A 60 1.40 -18.43 -1.82
CA TYR A 60 1.00 -17.05 -2.03
C TYR A 60 0.95 -16.79 -3.53
N LYS A 61 -0.11 -16.17 -4.02
CA LYS A 61 -0.21 -15.81 -5.42
C LYS A 61 -0.88 -14.45 -5.60
N LEU A 62 -0.28 -13.61 -6.45
CA LEU A 62 -0.94 -12.40 -6.93
C LEU A 62 -1.99 -12.74 -7.98
N LYS A 63 -3.12 -12.05 -7.89
CA LYS A 63 -4.22 -12.16 -8.84
C LYS A 63 -4.68 -10.77 -9.25
N ARG A 64 -4.82 -10.59 -10.57
CA ARG A 64 -5.45 -9.39 -11.13
C ARG A 64 -6.96 -9.48 -10.94
N ARG A 65 -7.56 -8.40 -10.46
CA ARG A 65 -9.01 -8.22 -10.33
C ARG A 65 -9.56 -7.59 -11.61
N GLY A 66 -10.85 -7.80 -11.85
CA GLY A 66 -11.58 -7.14 -12.95
C GLY A 66 -11.99 -5.71 -12.63
N ASP A 67 -11.80 -5.26 -11.38
CA ASP A 67 -12.04 -3.88 -10.98
C ASP A 67 -10.71 -3.14 -10.79
N ASN A 68 -10.71 -1.83 -11.04
CA ASN A 68 -9.57 -0.95 -10.74
C ASN A 68 -9.68 -0.44 -9.29
N SER A 69 -10.03 -1.33 -8.36
CA SER A 69 -10.21 -0.96 -6.96
C SER A 69 -8.87 -0.61 -6.31
N TYR A 70 -8.86 0.47 -5.53
CA TYR A 70 -7.79 0.78 -4.61
C TYR A 70 -7.99 -0.03 -3.33
N PHE A 71 -6.90 -0.56 -2.76
CA PHE A 71 -6.90 -1.26 -1.47
C PHE A 71 -7.71 -2.58 -1.41
N GLY A 72 -7.94 -3.21 -2.57
CA GLY A 72 -8.70 -4.44 -2.70
C GLY A 72 -7.89 -5.73 -2.45
N TYR A 73 -7.08 -5.77 -1.39
CA TYR A 73 -6.18 -6.88 -1.06
C TYR A 73 -6.19 -7.16 0.46
N ASN A 74 -5.60 -8.27 0.90
CA ASN A 74 -5.35 -8.53 2.32
C ASN A 74 -3.87 -8.24 2.65
N LEU A 75 -3.62 -7.69 3.83
CA LEU A 75 -2.25 -7.51 4.32
C LEU A 75 -2.07 -8.16 5.68
N SER A 76 -0.91 -8.79 5.81
CA SER A 76 -0.51 -9.42 7.07
C SER A 76 -0.19 -8.33 8.12
N PRO A 77 -0.60 -8.50 9.38
CA PRO A 77 -0.25 -7.60 10.48
C PRO A 77 1.26 -7.40 10.66
N TYR A 78 2.07 -8.36 10.20
CA TYR A 78 3.53 -8.28 10.26
C TYR A 78 4.13 -7.21 9.34
N ALA A 79 3.42 -6.78 8.30
CA ALA A 79 3.96 -5.87 7.29
C ALA A 79 4.29 -4.47 7.84
N TRP A 80 3.62 -4.03 8.90
CA TRP A 80 3.88 -2.75 9.56
C TRP A 80 5.04 -2.80 10.57
N LYS A 81 5.37 -3.97 11.13
CA LYS A 81 6.33 -4.07 12.23
C LYS A 81 7.70 -3.53 11.87
N ARG A 82 8.13 -3.69 10.61
CA ARG A 82 9.41 -3.17 10.09
C ARG A 82 9.54 -1.66 10.26
N PHE A 83 8.45 -0.91 10.11
CA PHE A 83 8.44 0.55 10.14
C PHE A 83 8.19 1.10 11.55
N LEU A 84 7.36 0.42 12.34
CA LEU A 84 7.00 0.86 13.67
C LEU A 84 7.98 0.39 14.75
N PHE A 85 8.70 -0.70 14.49
CA PHE A 85 9.66 -1.31 15.41
C PHE A 85 10.99 -1.59 14.68
N PRO A 86 11.70 -0.55 14.20
CA PRO A 86 12.97 -0.75 13.52
C PRO A 86 13.97 -1.44 14.48
N PRO A 87 14.73 -2.44 14.01
CA PRO A 87 15.72 -3.10 14.82
C PRO A 87 16.75 -2.07 15.28
N ARG A 88 16.88 -1.91 16.60
CA ARG A 88 17.94 -1.08 17.18
C ARG A 88 19.20 -1.94 17.22
N VAL A 89 20.20 -1.56 16.42
CA VAL A 89 21.54 -2.10 16.58
C VAL A 89 22.00 -1.71 18.00
N LYS A 90 22.44 -2.70 18.78
CA LYS A 90 23.11 -2.46 20.07
C LYS A 90 24.59 -2.19 19.82
#